data_AF-A0A370I2T4-F1
#
_entry.id   AF-A0A370I2T4-F1
#
_cell.length_a   1.000
_cell.length_b   1.000
_cell.length_c   1.000
_cell.angle_alpha   90.00
_cell.angle_beta   90.00
_cell.angle_gamma   90.00
#
_symmetry.space_group_name_H-M   'P 1'
#
loop_
_entity.id
_entity.type
_entity.pdbx_description
1 polymer ?
#
loop_
_entity_poly.entity_id
_entity_poly.type
_entity_poly.pdbx_seq_one_letter_code
_entity_poly.pdbx_strand_id
1 'polypeptide(L)'
;MSDFGTISYDFGAIADAGSGLKSEAMNIVSALEDMEKKFQTFISTHWTGGQGNEAFAQVQGNWRQQSDELMMTLAQLGTKTVSAGEGMQGADVLAAKMLMG
;
A
#
# COMPACT_ATOMS: atom_id res chain seq x y z
N MET A 1 -17.67 -39.94 1.61
CA MET A 1 -17.00 -39.19 2.69
C MET A 1 -15.64 -38.81 2.13
N SER A 2 -15.29 -37.56 1.87
CA SER A 2 -15.86 -36.30 2.32
C SER A 2 -15.68 -35.31 1.17
N ASP A 3 -16.70 -34.48 0.98
CA ASP A 3 -16.55 -33.23 0.23
C ASP A 3 -15.48 -32.42 0.96
N PHE A 4 -14.22 -32.55 0.51
CA PHE A 4 -13.20 -31.54 0.78
C PHE A 4 -13.64 -30.34 -0.04
N GLY A 5 -14.68 -29.66 0.47
CA GLY A 5 -15.25 -28.46 -0.10
C GLY A 5 -14.08 -27.60 -0.51
N THR A 6 -13.94 -27.45 -1.82
CA THR A 6 -12.71 -27.05 -2.47
C THR A 6 -12.18 -25.84 -1.73
N ILE A 7 -11.04 -25.99 -1.06
CA ILE A 7 -10.22 -24.85 -0.69
C ILE A 7 -9.73 -24.30 -2.03
N SER A 8 -10.62 -23.61 -2.73
CA SER A 8 -10.39 -22.99 -4.04
C SER A 8 -9.98 -21.57 -3.72
N TYR A 9 -8.73 -21.37 -3.31
CA TYR A 9 -8.18 -20.04 -3.30
C TYR A 9 -7.97 -19.60 -4.74
N ASP A 10 -8.58 -18.48 -5.12
CA ASP A 10 -8.24 -17.80 -6.36
C ASP A 10 -6.91 -17.06 -6.14
N PHE A 11 -5.81 -17.79 -6.31
CA PHE A 11 -4.46 -17.24 -6.19
C PHE A 11 -4.19 -16.12 -7.21
N GLY A 12 -4.91 -16.13 -8.35
CA GLY A 12 -4.93 -15.04 -9.31
C GLY A 12 -5.52 -13.78 -8.67
N ALA A 13 -6.70 -13.89 -8.07
CA ALA A 13 -7.34 -12.77 -7.37
C ALA A 13 -6.50 -12.21 -6.20
N ILE A 14 -5.75 -13.06 -5.49
CA ILE A 14 -4.84 -12.60 -4.41
C ILE A 14 -3.64 -11.82 -4.98
N ALA A 15 -3.04 -12.31 -6.06
CA ALA A 15 -1.96 -11.61 -6.76
C ALA A 15 -2.45 -10.29 -7.39
N ASP A 16 -3.64 -10.30 -7.99
CA ASP A 16 -4.30 -9.13 -8.55
C ASP A 16 -4.62 -8.10 -7.46
N ALA A 17 -5.12 -8.53 -6.30
CA ALA A 17 -5.35 -7.65 -5.16
C ALA A 17 -4.03 -7.06 -4.62
N GLY A 18 -2.96 -7.86 -4.52
CA GLY A 18 -1.64 -7.39 -4.10
C GLY A 18 -1.04 -6.36 -5.05
N SER A 19 -1.15 -6.59 -6.36
CA SER A 19 -0.69 -5.65 -7.39
C SER A 19 -1.56 -4.38 -7.45
N GLY A 20 -2.87 -4.52 -7.29
CA GLY A 20 -3.82 -3.41 -7.19
C GLY A 20 -3.55 -2.52 -5.99
N LEU A 21 -3.29 -3.10 -4.82
CA LEU A 21 -2.89 -2.38 -3.61
C LEU A 21 -1.59 -1.60 -3.82
N LYS A 22 -0.60 -2.19 -4.50
CA LYS A 22 0.64 -1.51 -4.86
C LYS A 22 0.39 -0.34 -5.81
N SER A 23 -0.47 -0.51 -6.82
CA SER A 23 -0.80 0.56 -7.75
C SER A 23 -1.53 1.71 -7.07
N GLU A 24 -2.50 1.40 -6.20
CA GLU A 24 -3.25 2.41 -5.46
C GLU A 24 -2.35 3.16 -4.48
N ALA A 25 -1.38 2.46 -3.87
CA ALA A 25 -0.37 3.10 -3.05
C ALA A 25 0.45 4.12 -3.83
N MET A 26 0.88 3.82 -5.06
CA MET A 26 1.59 4.77 -5.91
C MET A 26 0.70 5.98 -6.28
N ASN A 27 -0.59 5.75 -6.57
CA ASN A 27 -1.53 6.83 -6.88
C ASN A 27 -1.70 7.79 -5.70
N ILE A 28 -1.87 7.25 -4.48
CA ILE A 28 -1.98 8.05 -3.25
C ILE A 28 -0.74 8.92 -3.08
N VAL A 29 0.45 8.36 -3.30
CA VAL A 29 1.72 9.10 -3.17
C VAL A 29 1.81 10.25 -4.15
N SER A 30 1.52 10.00 -5.43
CA SER A 30 1.51 11.07 -6.42
C SER A 30 0.51 12.17 -6.06
N ALA A 31 -0.67 11.82 -5.53
CA ALA A 31 -1.65 12.80 -5.08
C ALA A 31 -1.15 13.63 -3.88
N LEU A 32 -0.44 13.00 -2.94
CA LEU A 32 0.16 13.68 -1.78
C LEU A 32 1.28 14.64 -2.22
N GLU A 33 2.15 14.23 -3.13
CA GLU A 33 3.20 15.08 -3.70
C GLU A 33 2.62 16.28 -4.47
N ASP A 34 1.57 16.06 -5.25
CA ASP A 34 0.90 17.13 -5.99
C ASP A 34 0.22 18.14 -5.06
N MET A 35 -0.38 17.65 -3.98
CA MET A 35 -0.94 18.51 -2.95
C MET A 35 0.15 19.36 -2.27
N GLU A 36 1.30 18.76 -1.94
CA GLU A 36 2.45 19.47 -1.37
C GLU A 36 2.94 20.59 -2.30
N LYS A 37 3.11 20.31 -3.59
CA LYS A 37 3.54 21.30 -4.60
C LYS A 37 2.55 22.47 -4.70
N LYS A 38 1.24 22.18 -4.74
CA LYS A 38 0.19 23.21 -4.80
C LYS A 38 0.23 24.10 -3.56
N PHE A 39 0.41 23.52 -2.38
CA PHE A 39 0.50 24.27 -1.14
C PHE A 39 1.76 25.14 -1.05
N GLN A 40 2.92 24.59 -1.43
CA GLN A 40 4.17 25.37 -1.51
C GLN A 40 4.01 26.57 -2.45
N THR A 41 3.38 26.36 -3.61
CA THR A 41 3.09 27.42 -4.59
C THR A 41 2.15 28.47 -4.01
N PHE A 42 1.08 28.04 -3.33
CA PHE A 42 0.14 28.96 -2.69
C PHE A 42 0.84 29.85 -1.67
N ILE A 43 1.70 29.29 -0.83
CA ILE A 43 2.39 30.03 0.22
C ILE A 43 3.46 30.96 -0.35
N SER A 44 4.28 30.49 -1.29
CA SER A 44 5.28 31.35 -1.93
C SER A 44 4.65 32.53 -2.67
N THR A 45 3.43 32.36 -3.18
CA THR A 45 2.69 33.38 -3.92
C THR A 45 1.93 34.34 -3.02
N HIS A 46 1.31 33.85 -1.95
CA HIS A 46 0.35 34.64 -1.16
C HIS A 46 0.87 35.03 0.23
N TRP A 47 1.84 34.30 0.78
CA TRP A 47 2.35 34.51 2.13
C TRP A 47 3.80 35.01 2.07
N THR A 48 4.01 36.17 1.47
CA THR A 48 5.30 36.86 1.49
C THR A 48 5.47 37.62 2.81
N GLY A 49 6.14 37.03 3.80
CA GLY A 49 6.80 37.77 4.89
C GLY A 49 6.24 37.69 6.32
N GLY A 50 5.81 36.51 6.83
CA GLY A 50 5.40 36.39 8.24
C GLY A 50 5.37 34.95 8.81
N GLN A 51 5.04 34.84 10.11
CA GLN A 51 4.94 33.62 10.94
C GLN A 51 4.24 32.40 10.29
N GLY A 52 3.43 32.61 9.25
CA GLY A 52 2.81 31.54 8.46
C GLY A 52 3.83 30.59 7.80
N ASN A 53 5.04 31.05 7.49
CA ASN A 53 6.09 30.20 6.91
C ASN A 53 6.62 29.14 7.90
N GLU A 54 6.79 29.49 9.17
CA GLU A 54 7.33 28.56 10.19
C GLU A 54 6.29 27.52 10.60
N ALA A 55 5.05 27.94 10.84
CA ALA A 55 3.94 27.03 11.13
C ALA A 55 3.71 26.07 9.96
N PHE A 56 3.83 26.56 8.71
CA PHE A 56 3.70 25.72 7.55
C PHE A 56 4.86 24.75 7.38
N ALA A 57 6.11 25.16 7.63
CA ALA A 57 7.26 24.26 7.57
C ALA A 57 7.08 23.06 8.52
N GLN A 58 6.51 23.28 9.72
CA GLN A 58 6.16 22.19 10.64
C GLN A 58 5.06 21.28 10.09
N VAL A 59 3.97 21.84 9.56
CA VAL A 59 2.88 21.05 8.96
C VAL A 59 3.39 20.24 7.77
N GLN A 60 4.25 20.83 6.94
CA GLN A 60 4.84 20.20 5.78
C GLN A 60 5.75 19.03 6.17
N GLY A 61 6.57 19.19 7.21
CA GLY A 61 7.39 18.10 7.76
C GLY A 61 6.55 16.95 8.29
N ASN A 62 5.50 17.25 9.07
CA ASN A 62 4.61 16.23 9.64
C ASN A 62 3.81 15.50 8.55
N TRP A 63 3.34 16.23 7.54
CA TRP A 63 2.65 15.65 6.39
C TRP A 63 3.54 14.69 5.60
N ARG A 64 4.78 15.11 5.31
CA ARG A 64 5.74 14.26 4.60
C ARG A 64 6.02 12.98 5.37
N GLN A 65 6.26 13.09 6.67
CA GLN A 65 6.46 11.92 7.54
C GLN A 65 5.27 10.95 7.49
N GLN A 66 4.04 11.45 7.61
CA GLN A 66 2.84 10.61 7.56
C GLN A 66 2.64 9.98 6.17
N SER A 67 3.01 10.69 5.11
CA SER A 67 2.99 10.18 3.73
C SER A 67 3.97 9.02 3.55
N ASP A 68 5.19 9.17 4.08
CA ASP A 68 6.23 8.12 4.04
C ASP A 68 5.81 6.88 4.86
N GLU A 69 5.20 7.07 6.03
CA GLU A 69 4.64 5.97 6.84
C GLU A 69 3.51 5.23 6.12
N LEU A 70 2.62 5.96 5.45
CA LEU A 70 1.55 5.37 4.66
C LEU A 70 2.13 4.55 3.50
N MET A 71 3.15 5.06 2.80
CA MET A 71 3.86 4.33 1.75
C MET A 71 4.44 3.02 2.26
N MET A 72 5.17 3.07 3.37
CA MET A 72 5.75 1.88 3.98
C MET A 72 4.68 0.86 4.35
N THR A 73 3.59 1.31 4.94
CA THR A 73 2.48 0.44 5.36
C THR A 73 1.81 -0.24 4.18
N LEU A 74 1.55 0.50 3.09
CA LEU A 74 0.95 -0.06 1.88
C LEU A 74 1.89 -1.02 1.15
N ALA A 75 3.19 -0.71 1.09
CA ALA A 75 4.19 -1.62 0.55
C ALA A 75 4.30 -2.92 1.36
N GLN A 76 4.25 -2.83 2.69
CA GLN A 76 4.22 -3.99 3.57
C GLN A 76 2.94 -4.80 3.40
N LEU A 77 1.79 -4.15 3.26
CA LEU A 77 0.51 -4.82 3.02
C LEU A 77 0.55 -5.60 1.70
N GLY A 78 0.97 -4.96 0.61
CA GLY A 78 1.11 -5.63 -0.69
C GLY A 78 2.06 -6.83 -0.63
N THR A 79 3.22 -6.67 0.03
CA THR A 79 4.19 -7.77 0.22
C THR A 79 3.61 -8.93 1.03
N LYS A 80 2.90 -8.62 2.13
CA LYS A 80 2.24 -9.64 2.96
C LYS A 80 1.13 -10.37 2.21
N THR A 81 0.34 -9.66 1.40
CA THR A 81 -0.72 -10.26 0.60
C THR A 81 -0.16 -11.24 -0.43
N VAL A 82 0.91 -10.86 -1.15
CA VAL A 82 1.60 -11.76 -2.11
C VAL A 82 2.20 -12.96 -1.38
N SER A 83 2.95 -12.73 -0.30
CA SER A 83 3.57 -13.79 0.51
C SER A 83 2.54 -14.77 1.10
N ALA A 84 1.38 -14.28 1.55
CA ALA A 84 0.30 -15.12 2.03
C ALA A 84 -0.27 -16.00 0.91
N GLY A 85 -0.46 -15.43 -0.29
CA GLY A 85 -0.87 -16.18 -1.48
C GLY A 85 0.10 -17.31 -1.84
N GLU A 86 1.40 -17.03 -1.87
CA GLU A 86 2.44 -18.03 -2.13
C GLU A 86 2.48 -19.13 -1.07
N GLY A 87 2.36 -18.76 0.22
CA GLY A 87 2.33 -19.71 1.33
C GLY A 87 1.12 -20.63 1.29
N MET A 88 -0.04 -20.10 0.95
CA MET A 88 -1.28 -20.86 0.79
C MET A 88 -1.19 -21.81 -0.41
N GLN A 89 -0.61 -21.38 -1.53
CA GLN A 89 -0.36 -22.24 -2.69
C GLN A 89 0.60 -23.39 -2.36
N GLY A 90 1.66 -23.09 -1.61
CA GLY A 90 2.62 -24.10 -1.14
C GLY A 90 1.97 -25.14 -0.21
N ALA A 91 1.11 -24.69 0.71
CA ALA A 91 0.36 -25.57 1.60
C ALA A 91 -0.60 -26.49 0.84
N ASP A 92 -1.31 -25.98 -0.15
CA ASP A 92 -2.22 -26.77 -1.00
C ASP A 92 -1.46 -27.81 -1.83
N VAL A 93 -0.31 -27.45 -2.43
CA VAL A 93 0.53 -28.41 -3.16
C VAL A 93 1.03 -29.53 -2.24
N LEU A 94 1.38 -29.19 -0.99
CA LEU A 94 1.83 -30.17 -0.01
C LEU A 94 0.69 -31.11 0.41
N ALA A 95 -0.49 -30.55 0.70
CA ALA A 95 -1.69 -31.30 1.06
C ALA A 95 -2.14 -32.22 -0.08
N ALA A 96 -2.15 -31.72 -1.32
CA ALA A 96 -2.47 -32.52 -2.51
C ALA A 96 -1.48 -33.69 -2.70
N LYS A 97 -0.18 -33.48 -2.47
CA LYS A 97 0.82 -34.56 -2.50
C LYS A 97 0.61 -35.61 -1.40
N MET A 98 0.20 -35.20 -0.20
CA MET A 98 -0.09 -36.12 0.90
C MET A 98 -1.39 -36.91 0.70
N LEU A 99 -2.34 -36.38 -0.07
CA LEU A 99 -3.61 -37.06 -0.38
C LEU A 99 -3.48 -38.03 -1.57
N MET A 100 -2.46 -37.86 -2.43
CA MET A 100 -2.18 -38.74 -3.58
C MET A 100 -1.11 -39.81 -3.29
N GLY A 101 -0.44 -39.76 -2.13
CA GLY A 101 0.49 -40.79 -1.65
C GLY A 101 -0.18 -41.73 -0.66
#